data_AF-A0A3C0AVI6-F1
#
_entry.id   AF-A0A3C0AVI6-F1
#
_cell.length_a   1.000
_cell.length_b   1.000
_cell.length_c   1.000
_cell.angle_alpha   90.00
_cell.angle_beta   90.00
_cell.angle_gamma   90.00
#
_symmetry.space_group_name_H-M   'P 1'
#
loop_
_entity.id
_entity.type
_entity.pdbx_description
1 polymer ?
#
loop_
_entity_poly.entity_id
_entity_poly.type
_entity_poly.pdbx_seq_one_letter_code
_entity_poly.pdbx_strand_id
1 'polypeptide(L)'
;NFISLTDMLKAKDGDFFISDWLRNRNTIEYLGIWESIYNPSFNYGEFAIIKSQAGLNSYKLSVKDWVEKTNSIGIKATTGRYGGTFAHPDIAFEFGIWISPEIKIYLIKEFQSLKDDENNRLKIEWNIQRTLAKVNYHIHTDAIKANLIPKFLDKSKINFIYANEADLLNLALFGITAKQWRDENPNTDGNIRDTATIEQLVVLSNLESLNSVYIHQGQSQSELYRAFQKTYLKIKSKRKT
;
A
#
# COMPACT_ATOMS: atom_id res chain seq x y z
N ASN A 1 -5.11 0.63 -23.41
CA ASN A 1 -5.39 1.99 -23.95
C ASN A 1 -4.18 2.49 -24.71
N PHE A 2 -4.34 3.21 -25.81
CA PHE A 2 -3.25 3.78 -26.61
C PHE A 2 -3.39 5.30 -26.65
N ILE A 3 -2.26 6.01 -26.71
CA ILE A 3 -2.17 7.47 -26.76
C ILE A 3 -1.70 7.90 -28.15
N SER A 4 -2.31 8.93 -28.72
CA SER A 4 -1.97 9.48 -30.03
C SER A 4 -0.68 10.31 -29.96
N LEU A 5 0.41 9.78 -30.51
CA LEU A 5 1.68 10.52 -30.63
C LEU A 5 1.56 11.69 -31.62
N THR A 6 0.72 11.51 -32.64
CA THR A 6 0.44 12.56 -33.63
C THR A 6 -0.23 13.76 -32.98
N ASP A 7 -1.15 13.57 -32.04
CA ASP A 7 -1.79 14.70 -31.34
C ASP A 7 -0.85 15.34 -30.31
N MET A 8 0.03 14.56 -29.68
CA MET A 8 1.10 15.11 -28.83
C MET A 8 2.04 16.04 -29.60
N LEU A 9 2.33 15.72 -30.87
CA LEU A 9 3.13 16.59 -31.75
C LEU A 9 2.41 17.88 -32.12
N LYS A 10 1.10 17.82 -32.43
CA LYS A 10 0.31 19.03 -32.76
C LYS A 10 0.25 20.04 -31.62
N ALA A 11 0.34 19.56 -30.38
CA ALA A 11 0.31 20.41 -29.19
C ALA A 11 1.64 21.15 -28.93
N LYS A 12 2.69 20.89 -29.73
CA LYS A 12 4.02 21.44 -29.53
C LYS A 12 4.46 22.31 -30.70
N ASP A 13 5.09 23.44 -30.38
CA ASP A 13 5.73 24.29 -31.38
C ASP A 13 7.02 23.64 -31.92
N GLY A 14 7.11 23.50 -33.25
CA GLY A 14 8.30 23.05 -33.99
C GLY A 14 8.06 21.88 -34.95
N ASP A 15 8.99 21.70 -35.90
CA ASP A 15 8.95 20.62 -36.90
C ASP A 15 9.52 19.32 -36.35
N PHE A 16 8.74 18.63 -35.51
CA PHE A 16 9.09 17.33 -34.96
C PHE A 16 8.45 16.20 -35.76
N PHE A 17 9.25 15.23 -36.21
CA PHE A 17 8.76 14.04 -36.89
C PHE A 17 8.99 12.78 -36.05
N ILE A 18 8.01 11.88 -36.05
CA ILE A 18 8.14 10.59 -35.34
C ILE A 18 9.31 9.76 -35.91
N SER A 19 9.66 9.94 -37.18
CA SER A 19 10.84 9.30 -37.77
C SER A 19 12.16 9.79 -37.17
N ASP A 20 12.24 11.04 -36.68
CA ASP A 20 13.45 11.54 -36.01
C ASP A 20 13.62 10.90 -34.65
N TRP A 21 12.51 10.66 -33.95
CA TRP A 21 12.51 9.91 -32.71
C TRP A 21 12.99 8.47 -32.92
N LEU A 22 12.44 7.77 -33.92
CA LEU A 22 12.85 6.40 -34.26
C LEU A 22 14.27 6.28 -34.83
N ARG A 23 14.89 7.39 -35.26
CA ARG A 23 16.30 7.40 -35.65
C ARG A 23 17.23 7.32 -34.43
N ASN A 24 16.78 7.77 -33.26
CA ASN A 24 17.62 7.79 -32.06
C ASN A 24 17.87 6.37 -31.54
N ARG A 25 19.15 6.03 -31.37
CA ARG A 25 19.57 4.72 -30.86
C ARG A 25 19.02 4.41 -29.47
N ASN A 26 18.96 5.41 -28.58
CA ASN A 26 18.42 5.22 -27.23
C ASN A 26 16.92 4.93 -27.28
N THR A 27 16.19 5.57 -28.20
CA THR A 27 14.77 5.30 -28.43
C THR A 27 14.57 3.87 -28.93
N ILE A 28 15.31 3.44 -29.95
CA ILE A 28 15.21 2.07 -30.46
C ILE A 28 15.53 1.04 -29.38
N GLU A 29 16.55 1.30 -28.57
CA GLU A 29 16.91 0.43 -27.44
C GLU A 29 15.79 0.36 -26.39
N TYR A 30 15.22 1.51 -26.00
CA TYR A 30 14.08 1.55 -25.10
C TYR A 30 12.89 0.75 -25.64
N LEU A 31 12.52 0.96 -26.91
CA LEU A 31 11.42 0.25 -27.55
C LEU A 31 11.67 -1.25 -27.59
N GLY A 32 12.88 -1.68 -27.96
CA GLY A 32 13.23 -3.10 -27.97
C GLY A 32 13.18 -3.75 -26.59
N ILE A 33 13.60 -3.03 -25.54
CA ILE A 33 13.50 -3.52 -24.16
C ILE A 33 12.02 -3.64 -23.76
N TRP A 34 11.21 -2.61 -24.00
CA TRP A 34 9.78 -2.65 -23.69
C TRP A 34 9.10 -3.83 -24.39
N GLU A 35 9.35 -4.02 -25.68
CA GLU A 35 8.81 -5.15 -26.44
C GLU A 35 9.31 -6.49 -25.91
N SER A 36 10.59 -6.62 -25.53
CA SER A 36 11.11 -7.88 -24.99
C SER A 36 10.42 -8.32 -23.69
N ILE A 37 9.92 -7.36 -22.90
CA ILE A 37 9.24 -7.62 -21.64
C ILE A 37 7.76 -7.98 -21.88
N TYR A 38 7.10 -7.28 -22.81
CA TYR A 38 5.64 -7.32 -22.94
C TYR A 38 5.13 -8.03 -24.21
N ASN A 39 6.00 -8.35 -25.17
CA ASN A 39 5.64 -8.93 -26.46
C ASN A 39 6.30 -10.31 -26.68
N PRO A 40 5.57 -11.42 -26.44
CA PRO A 40 6.08 -12.77 -26.67
C PRO A 40 6.45 -13.07 -28.14
N SER A 41 5.86 -12.33 -29.09
CA SER A 41 6.07 -12.52 -30.54
C SER A 41 7.12 -11.59 -31.15
N PHE A 42 7.88 -10.88 -30.31
CA PHE A 42 8.86 -9.90 -30.75
C PHE A 42 9.99 -10.53 -31.58
N ASN A 43 10.28 -9.94 -32.73
CA ASN A 43 11.35 -10.41 -33.61
C ASN A 43 12.70 -9.78 -33.25
N TYR A 44 13.45 -10.49 -32.39
CA TYR A 44 14.77 -10.08 -31.92
C TYR A 44 15.83 -9.97 -33.03
N GLY A 45 15.72 -10.78 -34.10
CA GLY A 45 16.67 -10.77 -35.21
C GLY A 45 16.61 -9.47 -35.99
N GLU A 46 15.42 -9.08 -36.43
CA GLU A 46 15.20 -7.80 -37.10
C GLU A 46 15.48 -6.61 -36.18
N PHE A 47 15.12 -6.71 -34.90
CA PHE A 47 15.46 -5.69 -33.91
C PHE A 47 16.97 -5.44 -33.84
N ALA A 48 17.80 -6.49 -33.82
CA ALA A 48 19.25 -6.33 -33.76
C ALA A 48 19.81 -5.61 -35.00
N ILE A 49 19.26 -5.91 -36.19
CA ILE A 49 19.62 -5.22 -37.44
C ILE A 49 19.25 -3.73 -37.36
N ILE A 50 18.01 -3.42 -36.95
CA ILE A 50 17.54 -2.04 -36.79
C ILE A 50 18.39 -1.28 -35.78
N LYS A 51 18.67 -1.88 -34.61
CA LYS A 51 19.51 -1.28 -33.55
C LYS A 51 20.92 -0.98 -34.04
N SER A 52 21.48 -1.82 -34.92
CA SER A 52 22.83 -1.62 -35.47
C SER A 52 22.91 -0.43 -36.44
N GLN A 53 21.80 -0.08 -37.09
CA GLN A 53 21.70 1.03 -38.06
C GLN A 53 21.19 2.33 -37.43
N ALA A 54 20.50 2.23 -36.29
CA ALA A 54 19.98 3.37 -35.55
C ALA A 54 21.10 4.35 -35.14
N GLY A 55 20.81 5.65 -35.25
CA GLY A 55 21.74 6.75 -35.00
C GLY A 55 22.51 7.24 -36.23
N LEU A 56 22.49 6.52 -37.35
CA LEU A 56 23.06 7.02 -38.62
C LEU A 56 22.14 8.07 -39.24
N ASN A 57 22.70 9.21 -39.68
CA ASN A 57 21.93 10.28 -40.32
C ASN A 57 21.24 9.83 -41.61
N SER A 58 21.84 8.87 -42.33
CA SER A 58 21.29 8.29 -43.56
C SER A 58 20.19 7.24 -43.30
N TYR A 59 20.07 6.75 -42.06
CA TYR A 59 19.10 5.73 -41.73
C TYR A 59 17.75 6.36 -41.35
N LYS A 60 16.70 5.92 -42.03
CA LYS A 60 15.33 6.36 -41.78
C LYS A 60 14.45 5.14 -41.55
N LEU A 61 13.77 5.12 -40.41
CA LEU A 61 12.85 4.07 -40.03
C LEU A 61 11.45 4.69 -39.86
N SER A 62 10.45 4.14 -40.54
CA SER A 62 9.06 4.51 -40.29
C SER A 62 8.46 3.63 -39.18
N VAL A 63 7.41 4.14 -38.53
CA VAL A 63 6.65 3.35 -37.54
C VAL A 63 6.10 2.08 -38.16
N LYS A 64 5.61 2.16 -39.40
CA LYS A 64 5.07 1.01 -40.14
C LYS A 64 6.15 -0.05 -40.33
N ASP A 65 7.34 0.34 -40.79
CA ASP A 65 8.47 -0.58 -40.96
C ASP A 65 8.91 -1.21 -39.64
N TRP A 66 8.96 -0.42 -38.55
CA TRP A 66 9.26 -0.92 -37.21
C TRP A 66 8.28 -2.01 -36.80
N VAL A 67 6.98 -1.75 -36.91
CA VAL A 67 5.91 -2.69 -36.54
C VAL A 67 5.98 -3.95 -37.39
N GLU A 68 6.10 -3.83 -38.70
CA GLU A 68 6.13 -4.96 -39.64
C GLU A 68 7.37 -5.84 -39.45
N LYS A 69 8.55 -5.25 -39.24
CA LYS A 69 9.80 -6.02 -39.09
C LYS A 69 9.92 -6.68 -37.73
N THR A 70 9.51 -5.98 -36.67
CA THR A 70 9.75 -6.42 -35.29
C THR A 70 8.55 -7.12 -34.65
N ASN A 71 7.39 -7.15 -35.31
CA ASN A 71 6.10 -7.53 -34.72
C ASN A 71 5.75 -6.69 -33.47
N SER A 72 6.17 -5.42 -33.44
CA SER A 72 5.95 -4.54 -32.29
C SER A 72 4.46 -4.38 -31.99
N ILE A 73 4.09 -4.51 -30.71
CA ILE A 73 2.73 -4.27 -30.23
C ILE A 73 2.58 -2.92 -29.54
N GLY A 74 3.70 -2.32 -29.12
CA GLY A 74 3.76 -1.10 -28.33
C GLY A 74 3.52 0.18 -29.12
N ILE A 75 3.74 0.17 -30.44
CA ILE A 75 3.42 1.29 -31.34
C ILE A 75 2.56 0.79 -32.49
N LYS A 76 1.62 1.61 -32.96
CA LYS A 76 0.72 1.31 -34.07
C LYS A 76 0.62 2.50 -35.00
N ALA A 77 0.65 2.25 -36.30
CA ALA A 77 0.32 3.24 -37.33
C ALA A 77 -1.01 2.86 -37.97
N THR A 78 -1.98 3.77 -37.95
CA THR A 78 -3.28 3.59 -38.60
C THR A 78 -3.46 4.61 -39.72
N THR A 79 -4.13 4.20 -40.79
CA THR A 79 -4.47 5.06 -41.93
C THR A 79 -5.96 5.44 -41.89
N GLY A 80 -6.33 6.58 -42.47
CA GLY A 80 -7.72 7.03 -42.56
C GLY A 80 -7.98 8.40 -41.90
N ARG A 81 -9.26 8.79 -41.82
CA ARG A 81 -9.70 10.12 -41.32
C ARG A 81 -9.29 10.40 -39.86
N TYR A 82 -9.18 9.35 -39.05
CA TYR A 82 -8.66 9.39 -37.68
C TYR A 82 -7.32 8.63 -37.58
N GLY A 83 -6.60 8.55 -38.70
CA GLY A 83 -5.30 7.90 -38.79
C GLY A 83 -4.22 8.69 -38.06
N GLY A 84 -3.19 7.99 -37.63
CA GLY A 84 -2.09 8.56 -36.87
C GLY A 84 -1.18 7.48 -36.31
N THR A 85 -0.19 7.92 -35.54
CA THR A 85 0.66 7.02 -34.77
C THR A 85 0.20 7.02 -33.33
N PHE A 86 0.00 5.83 -32.81
CA PHE A 86 -0.45 5.60 -31.44
C PHE A 86 0.56 4.71 -30.71
N ALA A 87 0.77 4.95 -29.43
CA ALA A 87 1.64 4.11 -28.62
C ALA A 87 0.99 3.71 -27.29
N HIS A 88 1.49 2.63 -26.70
CA HIS A 88 1.21 2.26 -25.32
C HIS A 88 1.56 3.43 -24.38
N PRO A 89 0.86 3.64 -23.25
CA PRO A 89 1.10 4.77 -22.36
C PRO A 89 2.56 4.96 -21.97
N ASP A 90 3.28 3.89 -21.58
CA ASP A 90 4.70 3.99 -21.20
C ASP A 90 5.56 4.55 -22.34
N ILE A 91 5.34 4.05 -23.56
CA ILE A 91 6.06 4.50 -24.75
C ILE A 91 5.66 5.93 -25.12
N ALA A 92 4.39 6.29 -24.94
CA ALA A 92 3.93 7.65 -25.15
C ALA A 92 4.52 8.63 -24.13
N PHE A 93 4.71 8.22 -22.88
CA PHE A 93 5.43 9.02 -21.89
C PHE A 93 6.89 9.23 -22.28
N GLU A 94 7.58 8.19 -22.74
CA GLU A 94 8.95 8.33 -23.26
C GLU A 94 9.02 9.26 -24.47
N PHE A 95 8.05 9.17 -25.38
CA PHE A 95 7.92 10.12 -26.48
C PHE A 95 7.70 11.55 -25.97
N GLY A 96 6.86 11.72 -24.95
CA GLY A 96 6.64 12.99 -24.24
C GLY A 96 7.92 13.59 -23.67
N ILE A 97 8.75 12.77 -23.03
CA ILE A 97 10.06 13.18 -22.49
C ILE A 97 11.02 13.58 -23.61
N TRP A 98 11.01 12.87 -24.74
CA TRP A 98 11.83 13.20 -25.89
C TRP A 98 11.42 14.54 -26.53
N ILE A 99 10.11 14.78 -26.68
CA ILE A 99 9.64 16.06 -27.22
C ILE A 99 9.85 17.18 -26.20
N SER A 100 9.59 17.01 -24.91
CA SER A 100 9.73 18.10 -23.93
C SER A 100 10.60 17.69 -22.73
N PRO A 101 11.79 18.31 -22.55
CA PRO A 101 12.61 18.05 -21.37
C PRO A 101 11.93 18.53 -20.08
N GLU A 102 10.98 19.46 -20.15
CA GLU A 102 10.19 19.90 -19.00
C GLU A 102 9.35 18.77 -18.41
N ILE A 103 8.76 17.92 -19.27
CA ILE A 103 8.01 16.73 -18.83
C ILE A 103 8.91 15.82 -18.00
N LYS A 104 10.19 15.68 -18.36
CA LYS A 104 11.18 14.91 -17.59
C LYS A 104 11.39 15.49 -16.20
N ILE A 105 11.50 16.81 -16.08
CA ILE A 105 11.69 17.50 -14.79
C ILE A 105 10.45 17.31 -13.91
N TYR A 106 9.24 17.49 -14.48
CA TYR A 106 7.99 17.27 -13.75
C TYR A 106 7.84 15.82 -13.29
N LEU A 107 8.20 14.84 -14.12
CA LEU A 107 8.16 13.42 -13.73
C LEU A 107 9.11 13.12 -12.56
N ILE A 108 10.33 13.67 -12.59
CA ILE A 108 11.30 13.52 -11.49
C ILE A 108 10.76 14.16 -10.20
N LYS A 109 10.19 15.37 -10.31
CA LYS A 109 9.61 16.08 -9.17
C LYS A 109 8.42 15.33 -8.57
N GLU A 110 7.53 14.81 -9.41
CA GLU A 110 6.37 14.03 -8.97
C GLU A 110 6.81 12.75 -8.27
N PHE A 111 7.80 12.05 -8.82
CA PHE A 111 8.38 10.86 -8.19
C PHE A 111 9.02 11.18 -6.83
N GLN A 112 9.71 12.31 -6.69
CA GLN A 112 10.25 12.77 -5.40
C GLN A 112 9.12 13.07 -4.41
N SER A 113 8.06 13.77 -4.84
CA SER A 113 6.89 14.05 -4.00
C SER A 113 6.26 12.76 -3.47
N LEU A 114 6.06 11.77 -4.35
CA LEU A 114 5.51 10.47 -3.96
C LEU A 114 6.40 9.74 -2.95
N LYS A 115 7.73 9.79 -3.12
CA LYS A 115 8.68 9.22 -2.16
C LYS A 115 8.65 9.92 -0.80
N ASP A 116 8.55 11.24 -0.80
CA ASP A 116 8.50 12.02 0.43
C ASP A 116 7.19 11.76 1.18
N ASP A 117 6.07 11.66 0.47
CA ASP A 117 4.78 11.30 1.05
C ASP A 117 4.77 9.89 1.65
N GLU A 118 5.32 8.90 0.93
CA GLU A 118 5.48 7.53 1.43
C GLU A 118 6.35 7.50 2.70
N ASN A 119 7.49 8.21 2.69
CA ASN A 119 8.40 8.29 3.83
C ASN A 119 7.76 9.01 5.03
N ASN A 120 6.96 10.04 4.78
CA ASN A 120 6.23 10.76 5.82
C ASN A 120 5.15 9.87 6.46
N ARG A 121 4.41 9.09 5.66
CA ARG A 121 3.47 8.08 6.16
C ARG A 121 4.15 7.06 7.06
N LEU A 122 5.30 6.51 6.63
CA LEU A 122 6.09 5.55 7.41
C LEU A 122 6.60 6.15 8.74
N LYS A 123 7.05 7.43 8.73
CA LYS A 123 7.45 8.14 9.95
C LYS A 123 6.29 8.34 10.92
N ILE A 124 5.10 8.67 10.42
CA ILE A 124 3.89 8.82 11.23
C ILE A 124 3.55 7.48 11.89
N GLU A 125 3.53 6.39 11.14
CA GLU A 125 3.26 5.06 11.67
C GLU A 125 4.25 4.67 12.77
N TRP A 126 5.54 4.87 12.54
CA TRP A 126 6.57 4.56 13.53
C TRP A 126 6.48 5.43 14.79
N ASN A 127 6.14 6.72 14.64
CA ASN A 127 5.90 7.61 15.78
C ASN A 127 4.66 7.20 16.59
N ILE A 128 3.61 6.71 15.93
CA ILE A 128 2.42 6.16 16.59
C ILE A 128 2.80 4.91 17.38
N GLN A 129 3.53 3.96 16.79
CA GLN A 129 3.96 2.74 17.49
C GLN A 129 4.79 3.05 18.74
N ARG A 130 5.70 4.01 18.67
CA ARG A 130 6.48 4.44 19.83
C ARG A 130 5.63 5.12 20.89
N THR A 131 4.75 6.03 20.48
CA THR A 131 3.85 6.74 21.41
C THR A 131 2.96 5.73 22.13
N LEU A 132 2.38 4.78 21.40
CA LEU A 132 1.59 3.68 21.95
C LEU A 132 2.41 2.83 22.93
N ALA A 133 3.65 2.47 22.59
CA ALA A 133 4.52 1.72 23.49
C ALA A 133 4.86 2.47 24.79
N LYS A 134 5.11 3.79 24.71
CA LYS A 134 5.39 4.65 25.89
C LYS A 134 4.15 4.80 26.76
N VAL A 135 3.00 5.11 26.15
CA VAL A 135 1.71 5.23 26.83
C VAL A 135 1.36 3.91 27.52
N ASN A 136 1.51 2.77 26.84
CA ASN A 136 1.32 1.43 27.43
C ASN A 136 2.25 1.19 28.63
N TYR A 137 3.53 1.55 28.53
CA TYR A 137 4.47 1.36 29.65
C TYR A 137 4.05 2.14 30.91
N HIS A 138 3.68 3.40 30.75
CA HIS A 138 3.21 4.24 31.86
C HIS A 138 1.89 3.73 32.44
N ILE A 139 0.91 3.40 31.59
CA ILE A 139 -0.39 2.86 32.04
C ILE A 139 -0.22 1.53 32.75
N HIS A 140 0.61 0.62 32.24
CA HIS A 140 0.90 -0.63 32.94
C HIS A 140 1.54 -0.36 34.30
N THR A 141 2.45 0.60 34.38
CA THR A 141 3.09 0.98 35.65
C THR A 141 2.07 1.50 36.66
N ASP A 142 1.12 2.32 36.24
CA ASP A 142 0.14 2.93 37.14
C ASP A 142 -1.03 1.99 37.47
N ALA A 143 -1.48 1.15 36.54
CA ALA A 143 -2.46 0.09 36.80
C ALA A 143 -1.91 -1.00 37.73
N ILE A 144 -0.61 -1.32 37.66
CA ILE A 144 0.07 -2.20 38.62
C ILE A 144 0.02 -1.60 40.03
N LYS A 145 0.23 -0.28 40.17
CA LYS A 145 0.14 0.44 41.46
C LYS A 145 -1.30 0.47 42.00
N ALA A 146 -2.30 0.61 41.12
CA ALA A 146 -3.71 0.71 41.50
C ALA A 146 -4.41 -0.64 41.82
N ASN A 147 -3.70 -1.78 41.76
CA ASN A 147 -4.20 -3.10 42.19
C ASN A 147 -5.45 -3.61 41.42
N LEU A 148 -5.66 -3.14 40.19
CA LEU A 148 -6.80 -3.47 39.31
C LEU A 148 -6.71 -4.87 38.65
N ILE A 149 -5.95 -5.80 39.23
CA ILE A 149 -5.64 -7.12 38.66
C ILE A 149 -6.78 -8.11 39.01
N PRO A 150 -7.64 -8.52 38.05
CA PRO A 150 -8.77 -9.41 38.36
C PRO A 150 -8.29 -10.81 38.77
N LYS A 151 -8.92 -11.41 39.78
CA LYS A 151 -8.66 -12.82 40.13
C LYS A 151 -9.11 -13.68 38.94
N PHE A 152 -8.16 -14.42 38.37
CA PHE A 152 -8.26 -15.21 37.13
C PHE A 152 -9.63 -15.86 36.90
N LEU A 153 -10.15 -15.73 35.67
CA LEU A 153 -11.27 -16.54 35.21
C LEU A 153 -10.86 -18.01 35.11
N ASP A 154 -11.73 -18.87 35.63
CA ASP A 154 -11.58 -20.32 35.59
C ASP A 154 -11.54 -20.84 34.15
N LYS A 155 -10.70 -21.86 33.90
CA LYS A 155 -10.44 -22.44 32.57
C LYS A 155 -11.71 -22.96 31.88
N SER A 156 -12.75 -23.26 32.66
CA SER A 156 -14.08 -23.68 32.23
C SER A 156 -14.82 -22.62 31.40
N LYS A 157 -14.49 -21.33 31.52
CA LYS A 157 -15.10 -20.24 30.74
C LYS A 157 -14.44 -19.96 29.39
N ILE A 158 -13.30 -20.58 29.09
CA ILE A 158 -12.50 -20.33 27.87
C ILE A 158 -13.15 -20.99 26.62
N ASN A 159 -14.11 -21.90 26.81
CA ASN A 159 -14.78 -22.61 25.73
C ASN A 159 -16.09 -21.96 25.24
N PHE A 160 -16.43 -20.74 25.69
CA PHE A 160 -17.51 -19.99 25.04
C PHE A 160 -17.00 -19.38 23.73
N ILE A 161 -17.05 -20.22 22.69
CA ILE A 161 -17.40 -19.76 21.34
C ILE A 161 -18.68 -18.92 21.53
N TYR A 162 -18.72 -17.74 20.91
CA TYR A 162 -19.77 -16.71 21.02
C TYR A 162 -19.58 -15.67 22.14
N ALA A 163 -18.62 -14.76 21.91
CA ALA A 163 -18.68 -13.40 22.43
C ALA A 163 -18.39 -12.45 21.25
N ASN A 164 -19.23 -11.43 21.06
CA ASN A 164 -18.90 -10.32 20.16
C ASN A 164 -17.57 -9.67 20.62
N GLU A 165 -16.88 -8.93 19.75
CA GLU A 165 -15.58 -8.31 20.07
C GLU A 165 -15.61 -7.50 21.38
N ALA A 166 -16.73 -6.82 21.65
CA ALA A 166 -16.92 -6.03 22.86
C ALA A 166 -17.01 -6.91 24.13
N ASP A 167 -17.65 -8.08 24.07
CA ASP A 167 -17.77 -9.01 25.19
C ASP A 167 -16.45 -9.72 25.48
N LEU A 168 -15.60 -9.96 24.47
CA LEU A 168 -14.25 -10.47 24.68
C LEU A 168 -13.39 -9.47 25.47
N LEU A 169 -13.50 -8.19 25.15
CA LEU A 169 -12.81 -7.11 25.85
C LEU A 169 -13.34 -6.94 27.28
N ASN A 170 -14.66 -7.03 27.48
CA ASN A 170 -15.28 -6.98 28.80
C ASN A 170 -14.86 -8.18 29.67
N LEU A 171 -14.83 -9.39 29.11
CA LEU A 171 -14.33 -10.59 29.79
C LEU A 171 -12.85 -10.47 30.18
N ALA A 172 -12.03 -9.85 29.33
CA ALA A 172 -10.61 -9.65 29.61
C ALA A 172 -10.36 -8.64 30.74
N LEU A 173 -11.19 -7.58 30.83
CA LEU A 173 -11.01 -6.49 31.79
C LEU A 173 -11.79 -6.70 33.11
N PHE A 174 -13.06 -7.06 33.02
CA PHE A 174 -13.99 -7.16 34.17
C PHE A 174 -14.27 -8.60 34.60
N GLY A 175 -13.97 -9.60 33.77
CA GLY A 175 -14.22 -11.01 34.07
C GLY A 175 -15.65 -11.49 33.81
N ILE A 176 -16.52 -10.62 33.30
CA ILE A 176 -17.94 -10.89 33.04
C ILE A 176 -18.33 -10.30 31.68
N THR A 177 -19.34 -10.88 31.03
CA THR A 177 -19.90 -10.32 29.79
C THR A 177 -20.84 -9.15 30.08
N ALA A 178 -21.16 -8.34 29.07
CA ALA A 178 -22.14 -7.26 29.22
C ALA A 178 -23.52 -7.79 29.63
N LYS A 179 -23.87 -9.00 29.18
CA LYS A 179 -25.12 -9.68 29.57
C LYS A 179 -25.11 -10.09 31.04
N GLN A 180 -24.04 -10.74 31.51
CA GLN A 180 -23.89 -11.14 32.91
C GLN A 180 -23.95 -9.94 33.85
N TRP A 181 -23.31 -8.83 33.48
CA TRP A 181 -23.34 -7.62 34.29
C TRP A 181 -24.75 -7.00 34.39
N ARG A 182 -25.54 -7.00 33.30
CA ARG A 182 -26.94 -6.55 33.32
C ARG A 182 -27.83 -7.46 34.16
N ASP A 183 -27.61 -8.77 34.09
CA ASP A 183 -28.35 -9.76 34.87
C ASP A 183 -28.06 -9.60 36.38
N GLU A 184 -26.82 -9.25 36.75
CA GLU A 184 -26.39 -9.00 38.14
C GLU A 184 -26.76 -7.60 38.66
N ASN A 185 -27.03 -6.63 37.78
CA ASN A 185 -27.38 -5.25 38.15
C ASN A 185 -28.67 -4.77 37.44
N PRO A 186 -29.86 -5.30 37.83
CA PRO A 186 -31.12 -5.01 37.12
C PRO A 186 -31.62 -3.56 37.29
N ASN A 187 -31.16 -2.86 38.34
CA ASN A 187 -31.66 -1.55 38.74
C ASN A 187 -30.72 -0.38 38.41
N THR A 188 -29.58 -0.63 37.75
CA THR A 188 -28.65 0.42 37.32
C THR A 188 -28.85 0.71 35.83
N ASP A 189 -29.11 1.97 35.51
CA ASP A 189 -29.19 2.43 34.12
C ASP A 189 -27.76 2.70 33.60
N GLY A 190 -27.36 2.01 32.51
CA GLY A 190 -26.04 2.16 31.91
C GLY A 190 -25.39 0.85 31.42
N ASN A 191 -24.12 0.95 31.04
CA ASN A 191 -23.27 -0.15 30.59
C ASN A 191 -22.16 -0.42 31.62
N ILE A 192 -21.58 -1.62 31.63
CA ILE A 192 -20.44 -1.99 32.51
C ILE A 192 -19.29 -0.97 32.43
N ARG A 193 -19.11 -0.37 31.25
CA ARG A 193 -18.11 0.67 30.98
C ARG A 193 -18.37 1.97 31.74
N ASP A 194 -19.63 2.32 32.00
CA ASP A 194 -20.00 3.56 32.69
C ASP A 194 -19.70 3.49 34.19
N THR A 195 -19.56 2.28 34.72
CA THR A 195 -19.15 2.01 36.11
C THR A 195 -17.64 1.80 36.27
N ALA A 196 -16.88 1.85 35.17
CA ALA A 196 -15.45 1.57 35.18
C ALA A 196 -14.65 2.80 35.62
N THR A 197 -13.53 2.57 36.33
CA THR A 197 -12.62 3.67 36.69
C THR A 197 -11.94 4.24 35.43
N ILE A 198 -11.42 5.46 35.53
CA ILE A 198 -10.69 6.10 34.41
C ILE A 198 -9.54 5.19 33.93
N GLU A 199 -8.85 4.54 34.86
CA GLU A 199 -7.77 3.60 34.57
C GLU A 199 -8.29 2.37 33.81
N GLN A 200 -9.44 1.84 34.18
CA GLN A 200 -10.07 0.70 33.50
C GLN A 200 -10.55 1.07 32.09
N LEU A 201 -11.17 2.25 31.92
CA LEU A 201 -11.59 2.76 30.60
C LEU A 201 -10.39 2.95 29.67
N VAL A 202 -9.27 3.42 30.20
CA VAL A 202 -8.02 3.57 29.44
C VAL A 202 -7.43 2.22 29.05
N VAL A 203 -7.45 1.22 29.94
CA VAL A 203 -7.04 -0.15 29.60
C VAL A 203 -7.95 -0.75 28.52
N LEU A 204 -9.26 -0.48 28.59
CA LEU A 204 -10.24 -0.94 27.60
C LEU A 204 -9.96 -0.36 26.20
N SER A 205 -9.74 0.95 26.10
CA SER A 205 -9.43 1.63 24.84
C SER A 205 -8.12 1.12 24.21
N ASN A 206 -7.13 0.75 25.04
CA ASN A 206 -5.92 0.10 24.55
C ASN A 206 -6.15 -1.33 24.05
N LEU A 207 -6.98 -2.12 24.73
CA LEU A 207 -7.35 -3.47 24.26
C LEU A 207 -8.14 -3.40 22.95
N GLU A 208 -9.00 -2.39 22.77
CA GLU A 208 -9.70 -2.10 21.52
C GLU A 208 -8.72 -1.75 20.39
N SER A 209 -7.71 -0.92 20.69
CA SER A 209 -6.65 -0.56 19.73
C SER A 209 -5.76 -1.73 19.35
N LEU A 210 -5.45 -2.63 20.30
CA LEU A 210 -4.72 -3.85 19.99
C LEU A 210 -5.57 -4.82 19.15
N ASN A 211 -6.85 -4.96 19.48
CA ASN A 211 -7.79 -5.79 18.74
C ASN A 211 -7.84 -5.39 17.25
N SER A 212 -7.91 -4.08 16.95
CA SER A 212 -7.94 -3.61 15.55
C SER A 212 -6.67 -4.00 14.77
N VAL A 213 -5.50 -3.89 15.38
CA VAL A 213 -4.22 -4.31 14.77
C VAL A 213 -4.17 -5.82 14.51
N TYR A 214 -4.66 -6.63 15.45
CA TYR A 214 -4.67 -8.08 15.31
C TYR A 214 -5.69 -8.57 14.26
N ILE A 215 -6.83 -7.90 14.14
CA ILE A 215 -7.82 -8.16 13.07
C ILE A 215 -7.19 -7.88 11.70
N HIS A 216 -6.43 -6.79 11.56
CA HIS A 216 -5.69 -6.48 10.32
C HIS A 216 -4.63 -7.54 9.97
N GLN A 217 -4.10 -8.26 10.95
CA GLN A 217 -3.12 -9.33 10.77
C GLN A 217 -3.74 -10.72 10.56
N GLY A 218 -5.07 -10.84 10.54
CA GLY A 218 -5.79 -12.10 10.27
C GLY A 218 -5.66 -13.16 11.37
N GLN A 219 -5.34 -12.76 12.61
CA GLN A 219 -5.18 -13.71 13.73
C GLN A 219 -6.52 -14.21 14.26
N SER A 220 -6.54 -15.44 14.80
CA SER A 220 -7.76 -16.01 15.39
C SER A 220 -8.07 -15.40 16.76
N GLN A 221 -9.35 -15.29 17.12
CA GLN A 221 -9.78 -14.76 18.43
C GLN A 221 -9.19 -15.54 19.63
N SER A 222 -8.88 -16.83 19.43
CA SER A 222 -8.26 -17.68 20.45
C SER A 222 -6.80 -17.29 20.73
N GLU A 223 -6.07 -16.84 19.71
CA GLU A 223 -4.69 -16.36 19.82
C GLU A 223 -4.65 -14.98 20.46
N LEU A 224 -5.60 -14.12 20.11
CA LEU A 224 -5.80 -12.80 20.69
C LEU A 224 -6.02 -12.88 22.20
N TYR A 225 -6.93 -13.74 22.66
CA TYR A 225 -7.19 -13.95 24.08
C TYR A 225 -5.96 -14.46 24.82
N ARG A 226 -5.22 -15.41 24.23
CA ARG A 226 -3.94 -15.90 24.79
C ARG A 226 -2.87 -14.81 24.84
N ALA A 227 -2.81 -13.91 23.86
CA ALA A 227 -1.91 -12.77 23.86
C ALA A 227 -2.24 -11.78 24.98
N PHE A 228 -3.53 -11.47 25.17
CA PHE A 228 -3.99 -10.66 26.30
C PHE A 228 -3.65 -11.30 27.65
N GLN A 229 -3.85 -12.62 27.80
CA GLN A 229 -3.45 -13.36 29.00
C GLN A 229 -1.93 -13.38 29.24
N LYS A 230 -1.11 -13.50 28.19
CA LYS A 230 0.36 -13.47 28.31
C LYS A 230 0.86 -12.09 28.74
N THR A 231 0.32 -11.03 28.14
CA THR A 231 0.62 -9.65 28.53
C THR A 231 0.24 -9.40 29.98
N TYR A 232 -0.93 -9.89 30.39
CA TYR A 232 -1.42 -9.86 31.77
C TYR A 232 -0.51 -10.61 32.77
N LEU A 233 -0.04 -11.82 32.43
CA LEU A 233 0.87 -12.60 33.28
C LEU A 233 2.25 -11.93 33.42
N LYS A 234 2.75 -11.30 32.36
CA LYS A 234 4.04 -10.58 32.35
C LYS A 234 4.00 -9.32 33.22
N ILE A 235 2.83 -8.68 33.31
CA ILE A 235 2.55 -7.56 34.22
C ILE A 235 2.54 -8.07 35.68
N LYS A 236 1.93 -9.24 35.94
CA LYS A 236 1.89 -9.86 37.28
C LYS A 236 3.26 -10.37 37.77
N SER A 237 4.16 -10.82 36.90
CA SER A 237 5.48 -11.34 37.31
C SER A 237 6.44 -10.25 37.79
N LYS A 238 6.31 -9.02 37.28
CA LYS A 238 7.05 -7.83 37.77
C LYS A 238 6.65 -7.37 39.18
N ARG A 239 5.72 -8.08 39.83
CA ARG A 239 5.23 -7.83 41.18
C ARG A 239 6.03 -8.54 42.28
N LYS A 240 6.98 -9.41 41.90
CA LYS A 240 7.77 -10.27 42.81
C LYS A 240 9.25 -9.90 42.94
N THR A 241 9.67 -8.82 42.30
CA THR A 241 11.02 -8.22 42.37
C THR A 241 10.84 -6.73 42.56
#